data_AF-A0A934ZZF3-F1
#
_entry.id   AF-A0A934ZZF3-F1
#
_cell.length_a   1.000
_cell.length_b   1.000
_cell.length_c   1.000
_cell.angle_alpha   90.00
_cell.angle_beta   90.00
_cell.angle_gamma   90.00
#
_symmetry.space_group_name_H-M   'P 1'
#
loop_
_entity.id
_entity.type
_entity.pdbx_description
1 polymer ?
#
loop_
_entity_poly.entity_id
_entity_poly.type
_entity_poly.pdbx_seq_one_letter_code
_entity_poly.pdbx_strand_id
1 'polypeptide(L)'
;MARKSAGRRSEAYEKYALEANRGTTYLATFCLIAKKYPEIDADRLLSDLIATTPGKEGKWFATAKTLKRFDLAMQLVWKSPCDPKTLIRAARDNIGRAPAFAADVALAALYWICLGKGYELTSLDVRAAYELANKAGNADGQSERVALRIQTMLQPTTREVRWVREMLNIPPSTGASSS
;
A
#
# COMPACT_ATOMS: atom_id res chain seq x y z
N MET A 1 38.51 -5.21 -20.35
CA MET A 1 37.94 -3.85 -20.13
C MET A 1 36.61 -3.83 -19.35
N ALA A 2 35.84 -4.93 -19.24
CA ALA A 2 34.53 -4.97 -18.57
C ALA A 2 34.52 -4.73 -17.04
N ARG A 3 35.59 -5.08 -16.31
CA ARG A 3 35.67 -4.90 -14.84
C ARG A 3 35.73 -3.42 -14.41
N LYS A 4 36.41 -2.55 -15.18
CA LYS A 4 36.52 -1.10 -14.90
C LYS A 4 35.24 -0.32 -15.21
N SER A 5 34.37 -0.83 -16.08
CA SER A 5 33.06 -0.21 -16.36
C SER A 5 32.03 -0.58 -15.31
N ALA A 6 32.04 -1.82 -14.80
CA ALA A 6 31.17 -2.23 -13.69
C ALA A 6 31.45 -1.42 -12.42
N GLY A 7 32.73 -1.26 -12.02
CA GLY A 7 33.10 -0.46 -10.84
C GLY A 7 32.67 1.01 -10.91
N ARG A 8 32.81 1.66 -12.08
CA ARG A 8 32.36 3.05 -12.29
C ARG A 8 30.84 3.21 -12.30
N ARG A 9 30.09 2.18 -12.72
CA ARG A 9 28.62 2.18 -12.71
C ARG A 9 28.07 1.98 -11.31
N SER A 10 28.67 1.11 -10.50
CA SER A 10 28.33 0.98 -9.08
C SER A 10 28.58 2.27 -8.29
N GLU A 11 29.73 2.93 -8.52
CA GLU A 11 30.04 4.22 -7.89
C GLU A 11 29.08 5.34 -8.35
N ALA A 12 28.72 5.37 -9.64
CA ALA A 12 27.71 6.30 -10.15
C ALA A 12 26.30 6.02 -9.61
N TYR A 13 25.98 4.76 -9.35
CA TYR A 13 24.73 4.36 -8.70
C TYR A 13 24.66 4.91 -7.28
N GLU A 14 25.67 4.62 -6.45
CA GLU A 14 25.73 5.04 -5.04
C GLU A 14 25.72 6.57 -4.89
N LYS A 15 26.35 7.30 -5.80
CA LYS A 15 26.58 8.73 -5.65
C LYS A 15 25.54 9.62 -6.34
N TYR A 16 24.88 9.15 -7.40
CA TYR A 16 24.06 10.04 -8.25
C TYR A 16 22.76 9.44 -8.79
N ALA A 17 22.56 8.11 -8.75
CA ALA A 17 21.42 7.52 -9.47
C ALA A 17 20.06 7.79 -8.82
N LEU A 18 20.00 7.85 -7.49
CA LEU A 18 18.75 7.94 -6.74
C LEU A 18 18.12 9.34 -6.80
N GLU A 19 18.94 10.39 -6.91
CA GLU A 19 18.47 11.78 -6.97
C GLU A 19 18.18 12.24 -8.40
N ALA A 20 18.98 11.82 -9.38
CA ALA A 20 18.93 12.35 -10.74
C ALA A 20 17.87 11.69 -11.65
N ASN A 21 17.35 10.51 -11.29
CA ASN A 21 16.44 9.75 -12.16
C ASN A 21 15.06 9.60 -11.50
N ARG A 22 14.16 10.56 -11.73
CA ARG A 22 12.76 10.48 -11.26
C ARG A 22 11.84 10.22 -12.44
N GLY A 23 11.17 9.07 -12.42
CA GLY A 23 10.05 8.78 -13.32
C GLY A 23 8.77 9.47 -12.87
N THR A 24 7.73 9.38 -13.70
CA THR A 24 6.39 9.93 -13.39
C THR A 24 5.73 9.24 -12.18
N THR A 25 6.17 8.02 -11.85
CA THR A 25 5.76 7.25 -10.67
C THR A 25 6.97 6.57 -10.03
N TYR A 26 6.81 6.14 -8.78
CA TYR A 26 7.84 5.41 -8.02
C TYR A 26 8.21 4.08 -8.69
N LEU A 27 7.22 3.35 -9.24
CA LEU A 27 7.49 2.14 -10.03
C LEU A 27 8.26 2.46 -11.32
N ALA A 28 7.91 3.55 -12.01
CA ALA A 28 8.65 3.97 -13.21
C ALA A 28 10.10 4.36 -12.88
N THR A 29 10.32 5.07 -11.77
CA THR A 29 11.67 5.36 -11.25
C THR A 29 12.47 4.07 -11.02
N PHE A 30 11.89 3.10 -10.32
CA PHE A 30 12.53 1.80 -10.08
C PHE A 30 12.91 1.12 -11.39
N CYS A 31 11.96 0.98 -12.32
CA CYS A 31 12.20 0.31 -13.61
C CYS A 31 13.28 1.01 -14.43
N LEU A 32 13.31 2.35 -14.44
CA LEU A 32 14.33 3.13 -15.15
C LEU A 32 15.72 2.86 -14.56
N ILE A 33 15.86 2.90 -13.24
CA ILE A 33 17.15 2.68 -12.57
C ILE A 33 17.58 1.21 -12.68
N ALA A 34 16.66 0.25 -12.51
CA ALA A 34 16.93 -1.17 -12.70
C ALA A 34 17.41 -1.49 -14.13
N LYS A 35 16.83 -0.84 -15.14
CA LYS A 35 17.29 -0.96 -16.53
C LYS A 35 18.68 -0.32 -16.74
N LYS A 36 18.96 0.79 -16.07
CA LYS A 36 20.25 1.50 -16.15
C LYS A 36 21.36 0.78 -15.40
N TYR A 37 21.04 0.03 -14.34
CA TYR A 37 21.99 -0.70 -13.50
C TYR A 37 21.51 -2.14 -13.24
N PRO A 38 21.45 -2.99 -14.28
CA PRO A 38 20.99 -4.38 -14.16
C PRO A 38 21.88 -5.25 -13.27
N GLU A 39 23.10 -4.80 -12.97
CA GLU A 39 24.03 -5.44 -12.04
C GLU A 39 23.64 -5.27 -10.56
N ILE A 40 22.75 -4.33 -10.23
CA ILE A 40 22.29 -4.10 -8.86
C ILE A 40 21.08 -4.99 -8.59
N ASP A 41 21.14 -5.74 -7.49
CA ASP A 41 20.04 -6.55 -7.03
C ASP A 41 18.76 -5.72 -6.82
N ALA A 42 17.61 -6.26 -7.23
CA ALA A 42 16.34 -5.54 -7.21
C ALA A 42 15.87 -5.19 -5.79
N ASP A 43 16.11 -6.06 -4.80
CA ASP A 43 15.73 -5.80 -3.41
C ASP A 43 16.66 -4.75 -2.79
N ARG A 44 17.96 -4.80 -3.09
CA ARG A 44 18.91 -3.74 -2.72
C ARG A 44 18.50 -2.39 -3.31
N LEU A 45 18.21 -2.36 -4.62
CA LEU A 45 17.78 -1.14 -5.30
C LEU A 45 16.52 -0.55 -4.68
N LEU A 46 15.51 -1.38 -4.41
CA LEU A 46 14.27 -0.93 -3.79
C LEU A 46 14.53 -0.38 -2.38
N SER A 47 15.36 -1.05 -1.58
CA SER A 47 15.74 -0.60 -0.24
C SER A 47 16.42 0.78 -0.27
N ASP A 48 17.41 0.96 -1.14
CA ASP A 48 18.12 2.23 -1.29
C ASP A 48 17.15 3.35 -1.71
N LEU A 49 16.26 3.07 -2.65
CA LEU A 49 15.24 4.01 -3.10
C LEU A 49 14.25 4.40 -1.99
N ILE A 50 13.81 3.45 -1.18
CA ILE A 50 12.95 3.73 -0.02
C ILE A 50 13.66 4.66 0.97
N ALA A 51 14.95 4.43 1.23
CA ALA A 51 15.76 5.23 2.14
C ALA A 51 15.89 6.71 1.70
N THR A 52 15.79 6.99 0.40
CA THR A 52 15.82 8.37 -0.12
C THR A 52 14.53 9.16 0.08
N THR A 53 13.43 8.51 0.49
CA THR A 53 12.11 9.14 0.63
C THR A 53 11.49 8.91 2.01
N PRO A 54 12.14 9.35 3.11
CA PRO A 54 11.60 9.19 4.46
C PRO A 54 10.23 9.90 4.60
N GLY A 55 9.28 9.22 5.24
CA GLY A 55 7.89 9.68 5.39
C GLY A 55 6.99 9.49 4.16
N LYS A 56 7.51 8.94 3.06
CA LYS A 56 6.78 8.65 1.82
C LYS A 56 6.93 7.19 1.38
N GLU A 57 7.31 6.30 2.28
CA GLU A 57 7.60 4.89 2.02
C GLU A 57 6.44 4.14 1.33
N GLY A 58 5.20 4.49 1.65
CA GLY A 58 3.98 3.89 1.09
C GLY A 58 3.84 4.10 -0.41
N LYS A 59 4.57 5.07 -0.98
CA LYS A 59 4.67 5.29 -2.42
C LYS A 59 5.39 4.15 -3.15
N TRP A 60 6.22 3.39 -2.44
CA TRP A 60 6.93 2.22 -2.97
C TRP A 60 6.12 0.91 -2.90
N PHE A 61 4.89 0.93 -2.35
CA PHE A 61 4.01 -0.24 -2.26
C PHE A 61 3.84 -0.95 -3.61
N ALA A 62 3.52 -0.20 -4.66
CA ALA A 62 3.29 -0.78 -5.99
C ALA A 62 4.53 -1.48 -6.54
N THR A 63 5.71 -0.94 -6.24
CA THR A 63 7.00 -1.54 -6.61
C THR A 63 7.24 -2.84 -5.84
N ALA A 64 7.12 -2.84 -4.51
CA ALA A 64 7.26 -4.05 -3.70
C ALA A 64 6.26 -5.15 -4.12
N LYS A 65 5.01 -4.79 -4.38
CA LYS A 65 3.97 -5.71 -4.91
C LYS A 65 4.37 -6.30 -6.26
N THR A 66 4.91 -5.48 -7.16
CA THR A 66 5.33 -5.92 -8.51
C THR A 66 6.48 -6.92 -8.43
N LEU A 67 7.38 -6.75 -7.46
CA LEU A 67 8.46 -7.69 -7.14
C LEU A 67 8.00 -8.91 -6.31
N LYS A 68 6.68 -9.04 -6.05
CA LYS A 68 6.08 -10.08 -5.21
C LYS A 68 6.63 -10.12 -3.78
N ARG A 69 7.12 -8.99 -3.27
CA ARG A 69 7.55 -8.80 -1.87
C ARG A 69 6.35 -8.32 -1.05
N PHE A 70 5.39 -9.21 -0.80
CA PHE A 70 4.12 -8.85 -0.16
C PHE A 70 4.28 -8.36 1.28
N ASP A 71 5.18 -8.98 2.05
CA ASP A 71 5.45 -8.55 3.43
C ASP A 71 6.01 -7.12 3.47
N LEU A 72 7.01 -6.85 2.61
CA LEU A 72 7.56 -5.50 2.46
C LEU A 72 6.48 -4.52 1.99
N ALA A 73 5.66 -4.90 1.01
CA ALA A 73 4.57 -4.06 0.53
C ALA A 73 3.63 -3.67 1.68
N MET A 74 3.26 -4.61 2.56
CA MET A 74 2.44 -4.31 3.73
C MET A 74 3.15 -3.41 4.75
N GLN A 75 4.44 -3.65 5.02
CA GLN A 75 5.22 -2.77 5.90
C GLN A 75 5.23 -1.32 5.40
N LEU A 76 5.43 -1.12 4.10
CA LEU A 76 5.45 0.22 3.49
C LEU A 76 4.10 0.94 3.63
N VAL A 77 3.00 0.21 3.41
CA VAL A 77 1.64 0.76 3.50
C VAL A 77 1.28 1.17 4.92
N TRP A 78 1.75 0.44 5.94
CA TRP A 78 1.50 0.81 7.33
C TRP A 78 2.43 1.92 7.83
N LYS A 79 3.63 2.05 7.24
CA LYS A 79 4.61 3.07 7.62
C LYS A 79 4.19 4.49 7.20
N SER A 80 3.53 4.64 6.05
CA SER A 80 3.07 5.95 5.58
C SER A 80 1.94 5.82 4.54
N PRO A 81 1.18 6.89 4.26
CA PRO A 81 0.02 6.82 3.38
C PRO A 81 0.33 6.29 1.98
N CYS A 82 -0.44 5.28 1.56
CA CYS A 82 -0.56 4.85 0.17
C CYS A 82 -1.95 5.24 -0.34
N ASP A 83 -2.07 5.57 -1.63
CA ASP A 83 -3.35 5.97 -2.20
C ASP A 83 -4.39 4.83 -2.14
N PRO A 84 -5.58 5.02 -1.53
CA PRO A 84 -6.55 3.95 -1.36
C PRO A 84 -7.03 3.33 -2.68
N LYS A 85 -7.14 4.08 -3.77
CA LYS A 85 -7.53 3.52 -5.07
C LYS A 85 -6.47 2.55 -5.60
N THR A 86 -5.19 2.85 -5.37
CA THR A 86 -4.08 1.94 -5.65
C THR A 86 -4.18 0.66 -4.82
N LEU A 87 -4.51 0.75 -3.53
CA LEU A 87 -4.68 -0.41 -2.65
C LEU A 87 -5.91 -1.25 -3.04
N ILE A 88 -7.05 -0.63 -3.31
CA ILE A 88 -8.28 -1.30 -3.78
C ILE A 88 -8.01 -2.11 -5.05
N ARG A 89 -7.31 -1.50 -6.03
CA ARG A 89 -6.91 -2.21 -7.25
C ARG A 89 -6.00 -3.39 -6.93
N ALA A 90 -5.01 -3.20 -6.06
CA ALA A 90 -4.09 -4.27 -5.67
C ALA A 90 -4.81 -5.43 -4.97
N ALA A 91 -5.77 -5.17 -4.08
CA ALA A 91 -6.58 -6.21 -3.46
C ALA A 91 -7.40 -6.99 -4.51
N ARG A 92 -8.07 -6.28 -5.43
CA ARG A 92 -8.83 -6.89 -6.53
C ARG A 92 -7.98 -7.78 -7.41
N ASP A 93 -6.78 -7.32 -7.78
CA ASP A 93 -5.84 -8.07 -8.64
C ASP A 93 -5.25 -9.33 -7.97
N ASN A 94 -5.43 -9.52 -6.66
CA ASN A 94 -4.79 -10.59 -5.89
C ASN A 94 -5.77 -11.52 -5.17
N ILE A 95 -7.05 -11.18 -5.05
CA ILE A 95 -8.02 -11.97 -4.28
C ILE A 95 -8.09 -13.44 -4.70
N GLY A 96 -7.95 -13.76 -6.00
CA GLY A 96 -8.01 -15.15 -6.49
C GLY A 96 -6.73 -15.97 -6.31
N ARG A 97 -5.60 -15.35 -5.97
CA ARG A 97 -4.28 -16.02 -5.89
C ARG A 97 -3.56 -15.86 -4.55
N ALA A 98 -3.88 -14.80 -3.82
CA ALA A 98 -3.28 -14.45 -2.54
C ALA A 98 -4.36 -13.76 -1.67
N PRO A 99 -5.39 -14.52 -1.21
CA PRO A 99 -6.53 -13.94 -0.50
C PRO A 99 -6.13 -13.28 0.83
N ALA A 100 -5.21 -13.87 1.62
CA ALA A 100 -4.63 -13.23 2.81
C ALA A 100 -4.09 -11.81 2.53
N PHE A 101 -3.21 -11.69 1.53
CA PHE A 101 -2.64 -10.40 1.12
C PHE A 101 -3.70 -9.44 0.61
N ALA A 102 -4.65 -9.91 -0.19
CA ALA A 102 -5.75 -9.08 -0.69
C ALA A 102 -6.62 -8.51 0.44
N ALA A 103 -6.90 -9.32 1.47
CA ALA A 103 -7.63 -8.88 2.66
C ALA A 103 -6.87 -7.78 3.41
N ASP A 104 -5.58 -7.99 3.68
CA ASP A 104 -4.75 -7.04 4.40
C ASP A 104 -4.58 -5.71 3.64
N VAL A 105 -4.42 -5.76 2.31
CA VAL A 105 -4.35 -4.56 1.46
C VAL A 105 -5.69 -3.81 1.43
N ALA A 106 -6.82 -4.51 1.37
CA ALA A 106 -8.14 -3.89 1.40
C ALA A 106 -8.44 -3.24 2.76
N LEU A 107 -8.04 -3.90 3.86
CA LEU A 107 -8.09 -3.31 5.21
C LEU A 107 -7.23 -2.05 5.30
N ALA A 108 -6.02 -2.06 4.74
CA ALA A 108 -5.18 -0.88 4.72
C ALA A 108 -5.79 0.25 3.87
N ALA A 109 -6.47 -0.07 2.76
CA ALA A 109 -7.21 0.93 1.99
C ALA A 109 -8.29 1.58 2.83
N LEU A 110 -9.13 0.78 3.51
CA LEU A 110 -10.19 1.29 4.38
C LEU A 110 -9.63 2.12 5.54
N TYR A 111 -8.54 1.69 6.15
CA TYR A 111 -7.84 2.45 7.20
C TYR A 111 -7.43 3.85 6.72
N TRP A 112 -6.78 3.94 5.56
CA TRP A 112 -6.34 5.22 5.03
C TRP A 112 -7.50 6.13 4.64
N ILE A 113 -8.61 5.56 4.14
CA ILE A 113 -9.86 6.28 3.92
C ILE A 113 -10.41 6.83 5.24
N CYS A 114 -10.46 6.03 6.30
CA CYS A 114 -10.90 6.44 7.63
C CYS A 114 -10.02 7.56 8.24
N LEU A 115 -8.77 7.67 7.80
CA LEU A 115 -7.85 8.77 8.16
C LEU A 115 -7.92 9.97 7.19
N GLY A 116 -8.88 9.99 6.27
CA GLY A 116 -9.06 11.08 5.31
C GLY A 116 -7.94 11.16 4.27
N LYS A 117 -7.25 10.05 4.00
CA LYS A 117 -6.24 9.96 2.94
C LYS A 117 -6.86 9.42 1.66
N GLY A 118 -6.42 9.95 0.53
CA GLY A 118 -6.89 9.57 -0.81
C GLY A 118 -7.43 10.79 -1.56
N TYR A 119 -7.30 10.76 -2.89
CA TYR A 119 -7.74 11.85 -3.76
C TYR A 119 -9.04 11.47 -4.48
N GLU A 120 -10.02 12.39 -4.44
CA GLU A 120 -11.33 12.23 -5.10
C GLU A 120 -12.00 10.88 -4.80
N LEU A 121 -12.01 10.50 -3.53
CA LEU A 121 -12.68 9.28 -3.10
C LEU A 121 -14.19 9.40 -3.24
N THR A 122 -14.81 8.34 -3.73
CA THR A 122 -16.24 8.21 -3.91
C THR A 122 -16.82 7.15 -2.98
N SER A 123 -18.15 7.10 -2.88
CA SER A 123 -18.86 6.02 -2.16
C SER A 123 -18.51 4.63 -2.70
N LEU A 124 -18.24 4.51 -3.99
CA LEU A 124 -17.83 3.26 -4.64
C LEU A 124 -16.47 2.79 -4.15
N ASP A 125 -15.52 3.70 -3.89
CA ASP A 125 -14.19 3.34 -3.37
C ASP A 125 -14.30 2.77 -1.95
N VAL A 126 -15.12 3.39 -1.10
CA VAL A 126 -15.37 2.90 0.28
C VAL A 126 -15.99 1.51 0.27
N ARG A 127 -17.06 1.31 -0.52
CA ARG A 127 -17.72 0.01 -0.65
C ARG A 127 -16.79 -1.04 -1.23
N ALA A 128 -15.99 -0.69 -2.25
CA ALA A 128 -15.03 -1.61 -2.84
C ALA A 128 -13.98 -2.09 -1.84
N ALA A 129 -13.40 -1.19 -1.02
CA ALA A 129 -12.45 -1.56 0.01
C ALA A 129 -13.08 -2.52 1.05
N TYR A 130 -14.26 -2.16 1.56
CA TYR A 130 -14.99 -2.97 2.53
C TYR A 130 -15.36 -4.36 1.99
N GLU A 131 -15.92 -4.43 0.79
CA GLU A 131 -16.30 -5.70 0.18
C GLU A 131 -15.10 -6.59 -0.14
N LEU A 132 -14.01 -6.02 -0.66
CA LEU A 132 -12.80 -6.78 -0.95
C LEU A 132 -12.18 -7.35 0.32
N ALA A 133 -12.14 -6.57 1.40
CA ALA A 133 -11.64 -7.06 2.69
C ALA A 133 -12.46 -8.27 3.17
N ASN A 134 -13.78 -8.16 3.16
CA ASN A 134 -14.66 -9.27 3.58
C ASN A 134 -14.59 -10.48 2.64
N LYS A 135 -14.65 -10.27 1.33
CA LYS A 135 -14.58 -11.36 0.33
C LYS A 135 -13.23 -12.09 0.41
N ALA A 136 -12.13 -11.35 0.52
CA ALA A 136 -10.79 -11.93 0.62
C ALA A 136 -10.57 -12.61 1.97
N GLY A 137 -11.02 -12.00 3.06
CA GLY A 137 -10.99 -12.60 4.39
C GLY A 137 -11.76 -13.90 4.45
N ASN A 138 -12.93 -13.97 3.83
CA ASN A 138 -13.71 -15.19 3.73
C ASN A 138 -13.01 -16.28 2.91
N ALA A 139 -12.42 -15.90 1.77
CA ALA A 139 -11.63 -16.83 0.95
C ALA A 139 -10.39 -17.38 1.69
N ASP A 140 -9.87 -16.63 2.67
CA ASP A 140 -8.72 -17.00 3.50
C ASP A 140 -9.10 -17.69 4.82
N GLY A 141 -10.39 -17.84 5.12
CA GLY A 141 -10.87 -18.38 6.42
C GLY A 141 -10.67 -17.42 7.60
N GLN A 142 -10.45 -16.14 7.35
CA GLN A 142 -10.13 -15.09 8.33
C GLN A 142 -11.26 -14.04 8.48
N SER A 143 -12.51 -14.41 8.20
CA SER A 143 -13.67 -13.51 8.23
C SER A 143 -13.82 -12.77 9.56
N GLU A 144 -13.64 -13.47 10.69
CA GLU A 144 -13.74 -12.88 12.02
C GLU A 144 -12.65 -11.84 12.28
N ARG A 145 -11.39 -12.16 11.94
CA ARG A 145 -10.25 -11.23 12.03
C ARG A 145 -10.51 -9.96 11.24
N VAL A 146 -11.02 -10.11 10.01
CA VAL A 146 -11.34 -8.97 9.14
C VAL A 146 -12.49 -8.14 9.72
N ALA A 147 -13.57 -8.78 10.17
CA ALA A 147 -14.73 -8.10 10.74
C ALA A 147 -14.36 -7.28 11.99
N LEU A 148 -13.60 -7.86 12.92
CA LEU A 148 -13.10 -7.17 14.11
C LEU A 148 -12.25 -5.96 13.73
N ARG A 149 -11.34 -6.13 12.76
CA ARG A 149 -10.47 -5.04 12.32
C ARG A 149 -11.27 -3.89 11.71
N ILE A 150 -12.27 -4.19 10.89
CA ILE A 150 -13.17 -3.16 10.33
C ILE A 150 -13.95 -2.48 11.45
N GLN A 151 -14.52 -3.24 12.39
CA GLN A 151 -15.24 -2.67 13.53
C GLN A 151 -14.37 -1.68 14.29
N THR A 152 -13.12 -2.04 14.61
CA THR A 152 -12.14 -1.15 15.26
C THR A 152 -11.88 0.12 14.44
N MET A 153 -11.66 0.01 13.13
CA MET A 153 -11.44 1.18 12.26
C MET A 153 -12.64 2.12 12.22
N LEU A 154 -13.85 1.60 12.41
CA LEU A 154 -15.08 2.37 12.39
C LEU A 154 -15.50 2.92 13.76
N GLN A 155 -14.81 2.61 14.87
CA GLN A 155 -15.13 3.14 16.20
C GLN A 155 -14.98 4.67 16.34
N PRO A 156 -13.92 5.33 15.83
CA PRO A 156 -13.72 6.77 16.03
C PRO A 156 -14.85 7.61 15.46
N THR A 157 -15.22 8.71 16.12
CA THR A 157 -16.34 9.60 15.72
C THR A 157 -15.91 10.75 14.79
N THR A 158 -14.74 10.63 14.15
CA THR A 158 -14.23 11.63 13.22
C THR A 158 -15.17 11.83 12.02
N ARG A 159 -15.03 12.95 11.32
CA ARG A 159 -15.85 13.25 10.12
C ARG A 159 -15.68 12.16 9.07
N GLU A 160 -14.44 11.73 8.86
CA GLU A 160 -14.04 10.75 7.85
C GLU A 160 -14.66 9.38 8.15
N VAL A 161 -14.59 8.93 9.41
CA VAL A 161 -15.21 7.67 9.83
C VAL A 161 -16.73 7.74 9.77
N ARG A 162 -17.36 8.86 10.16
CA ARG A 162 -18.81 9.06 10.00
C ARG A 162 -19.24 8.94 8.54
N TRP A 163 -18.50 9.59 7.63
CA TRP A 163 -18.73 9.48 6.20
C TRP A 163 -18.57 8.03 5.71
N VAL A 164 -17.52 7.32 6.13
CA VAL A 164 -17.34 5.89 5.78
C VAL A 164 -18.52 5.05 6.26
N ARG A 165 -18.98 5.23 7.51
CA ARG A 165 -20.15 4.50 8.05
C ARG A 165 -21.40 4.78 7.24
N GLU A 166 -21.67 6.04 6.91
CA GLU A 166 -22.79 6.45 6.06
C GLU A 166 -22.72 5.77 4.69
N MET A 167 -21.54 5.77 4.05
CA MET A 167 -21.34 5.12 2.76
C MET A 167 -21.53 3.60 2.82
N LEU A 168 -21.37 2.98 4.00
CA LEU A 168 -21.57 1.56 4.22
C LEU A 168 -22.96 1.22 4.81
N ASN A 169 -23.82 2.21 5.03
CA ASN A 169 -25.09 2.07 5.75
C ASN A 169 -24.93 1.42 7.15
N ILE A 170 -23.80 1.68 7.82
CA ILE A 170 -23.53 1.19 9.17
C ILE A 170 -23.99 2.24 10.17
N PRO A 171 -24.91 1.93 11.10
CA PRO A 171 -25.33 2.90 12.10
C PRO A 171 -24.14 3.32 12.98
N PRO A 172 -24.13 4.53 13.53
CA PRO A 172 -23.13 4.88 14.53
C PRO A 172 -23.24 3.87 15.68
N SER A 173 -22.10 3.38 16.16
CA SER A 173 -22.06 2.59 17.39
C SER A 173 -22.74 3.40 18.48
N THR A 174 -23.94 2.97 18.90
CA THR A 174 -24.61 3.52 20.08
C THR A 174 -23.67 3.22 21.22
N GLY A 175 -22.91 4.22 21.67
CA GLY A 175 -22.08 4.06 22.85
C GLY A 175 -23.01 3.62 23.97
N ALA A 176 -22.73 2.46 24.58
CA ALA A 176 -23.17 2.26 25.93
C ALA A 176 -22.66 3.47 26.71
N SER A 177 -23.61 4.25 27.21
CA SER A 177 -23.39 5.28 28.21
C SER A 177 -22.83 4.56 29.43
N SER A 178 -21.52 4.38 29.48
CA SER A 178 -20.85 3.96 30.71
C SER A 178 -20.86 5.18 31.61
N SER A 179 -21.65 5.07 32.68
CA SER A 179 -21.74 5.98 33.81
C SER A 179 -20.41 6.15 34.52
#